data_AF-A0A369QDS0-F1
#
_entry.id   AF-A0A369QDS0-F1
#
_cell.length_a   1.000
_cell.length_b   1.000
_cell.length_c   1.000
_cell.angle_alpha   90.00
_cell.angle_beta   90.00
_cell.angle_gamma   90.00
#
_symmetry.space_group_name_H-M   'P 1'
#
loop_
_entity.id
_entity.type
_entity.pdbx_description
1 polymer ?
#
loop_
_entity_poly.entity_id
_entity_poly.type
_entity_poly.pdbx_seq_one_letter_code
_entity_poly.pdbx_strand_id
1 'polypeptide(L)' 'MQRYLYVTDPAGTEIPGGRQSADQCETAEQVDALREWLRAIIGEGCSIENNVPDWLKFFADRQSRG' A
#
# COMPACT_ATOMS: atom_id res chain seq x y z
N MET A 1 3.95 2.02 14.27
CA MET A 1 3.11 1.14 13.43
C MET A 1 3.67 1.18 12.03
N GLN A 2 3.97 0.03 11.42
CA GLN A 2 4.44 -0.03 10.04
C GLN A 2 3.24 0.11 9.10
N ARG A 3 3.38 0.93 8.05
CA ARG A 3 2.36 1.14 7.02
C ARG A 3 2.69 0.26 5.83
N TYR A 4 1.70 -0.45 5.31
CA TYR A 4 1.89 -1.35 4.18
C TYR A 4 0.63 -1.47 3.32
N LEU A 5 0.88 -1.72 2.04
CA LEU A 5 -0.09 -2.27 1.11
C LEU A 5 0.01 -3.79 1.17
N TYR A 6 -1.12 -4.47 1.05
CA TYR A 6 -1.17 -5.92 1.01
C TYR A 6 -2.21 -6.39 0.02
N VAL A 7 -2.01 -7.58 -0.53
CA VAL A 7 -2.89 -8.15 -1.53
C VAL A 7 -3.76 -9.20 -0.87
N THR A 8 -5.05 -9.18 -1.16
CA THR A 8 -6.01 -10.20 -0.74
C THR A 8 -6.56 -10.96 -1.94
N ASP A 9 -6.77 -12.26 -1.78
CA ASP A 9 -7.49 -13.07 -2.76
C ASP A 9 -9.01 -12.76 -2.72
N PRO A 10 -9.82 -13.31 -3.65
CA PRO A 10 -11.28 -13.11 -3.66
C PRO A 10 -12.00 -13.53 -2.37
N ALA A 11 -11.44 -14.46 -1.58
CA ALA A 11 -11.96 -14.86 -0.28
C ALA A 11 -11.56 -13.89 0.86
N GLY A 12 -10.75 -12.87 0.58
CA GLY A 12 -10.27 -11.88 1.55
C GLY A 12 -9.04 -12.32 2.34
N THR A 13 -8.34 -13.38 1.94
CA THR A 13 -7.12 -13.84 2.60
C THR A 13 -5.90 -13.09 2.06
N GLU A 14 -5.04 -12.60 2.95
CA GLU A 14 -3.78 -11.98 2.54
C GLU A 14 -2.88 -13.01 1.83
N ILE A 15 -2.38 -12.64 0.65
CA ILE A 15 -1.48 -13.48 -0.15
C ILE A 15 -0.05 -13.35 0.39
N PRO A 16 0.64 -14.46 0.73
CA PRO A 16 2.03 -14.44 1.15
C PRO A 16 2.94 -13.80 0.09
N GLY A 17 3.74 -12.80 0.47
CA GLY A 17 4.61 -12.07 -0.45
C GLY A 17 3.95 -10.91 -1.19
N GLY A 18 2.63 -10.74 -1.07
CA GLY A 18 1.88 -9.59 -1.61
C GLY A 18 1.92 -8.34 -0.74
N ARG A 19 2.71 -8.34 0.35
CA ARG A 19 2.83 -7.22 1.28
C ARG A 19 4.03 -6.34 0.92
N GLN A 20 3.79 -5.05 0.77
CA GLN A 20 4.82 -4.05 0.52
C GLN A 20 4.75 -2.90 1.51
N SER A 21 5.91 -2.52 2.05
CA SER A 21 5.97 -1.40 3.00
C SER A 21 5.75 -0.08 2.26
N ALA A 22 4.83 0.72 2.79
CA ALA A 22 4.58 2.08 2.33
C ALA A 22 5.32 3.12 3.18
N ASP A 23 6.08 2.72 4.21
CA ASP A 23 6.82 3.68 5.05
C ASP A 23 7.91 4.43 4.28
N GLN A 24 8.38 3.88 3.16
CA GLN A 24 9.32 4.54 2.25
C GLN A 24 8.63 5.51 1.27
N CYS A 25 7.29 5.49 1.19
CA CYS A 25 6.56 6.41 0.35
C CYS A 25 6.42 7.78 1.05
N GLU A 26 6.92 8.81 0.40
CA GLU A 26 6.87 10.22 0.80
C GLU A 26 5.68 10.96 0.16
N THR A 27 5.17 10.46 -0.96
CA THR A 27 4.06 11.08 -1.71
C THR A 27 2.95 10.10 -2.07
N ALA A 28 1.76 10.65 -2.35
CA ALA A 28 0.62 9.86 -2.84
C ALA A 28 0.94 9.15 -4.16
N GLU A 29 1.70 9.80 -5.04
CA GLU A 29 2.14 9.25 -6.32
C GLU A 29 3.02 8.00 -6.12
N GLN A 30 3.91 8.00 -5.12
CA GLN A 30 4.73 6.83 -4.82
C GLN A 30 3.89 5.65 -4.29
N VAL A 31 2.85 5.94 -3.52
CA VAL A 31 1.90 4.91 -3.06
C VAL A 31 1.10 4.37 -4.24
N ASP A 32 0.66 5.22 -5.15
CA ASP A 32 -0.07 4.81 -6.35
C ASP A 32 0.80 3.92 -7.26
N ALA A 33 2.06 4.32 -7.49
CA ALA A 33 3.03 3.51 -8.22
C ALA A 33 3.27 2.13 -7.56
N LEU A 34 3.31 2.07 -6.22
CA LEU A 34 3.42 0.81 -5.48
C LEU A 34 2.15 -0.06 -5.65
N ARG A 35 0.96 0.56 -5.70
CA ARG A 35 -0.30 -0.14 -6.00
C ARG A 35 -0.32 -0.65 -7.43
N GLU A 36 0.13 0.12 -8.41
CA GLU A 36 0.22 -0.32 -9.80
C GLU A 36 1.20 -1.49 -9.96
N TRP A 37 2.36 -1.41 -9.30
CA TRP A 37 3.33 -2.50 -9.30
C TRP A 37 2.73 -3.77 -8.68
N LEU A 38 2.05 -3.65 -7.54
CA LEU A 38 1.31 -4.76 -6.93
C LEU A 38 0.25 -5.29 -7.89
N ARG A 39 -0.49 -4.42 -8.57
CA ARG A 39 -1.54 -4.81 -9.53
C ARG A 39 -0.97 -5.58 -10.73
N ALA A 40 0.24 -5.25 -11.16
CA ALA A 40 0.92 -5.91 -12.27
C ALA A 40 1.41 -7.33 -11.91
N ILE A 41 1.72 -7.58 -10.64
CA ILE A 41 2.24 -8.89 -10.20
C ILE A 41 1.16 -9.82 -9.64
N ILE A 42 -0.02 -9.31 -9.30
CA ILE A 42 -1.11 -10.12 -8.75
C ILE A 42 -2.00 -10.68 -9.85
N GLY A 43 -2.53 -11.88 -9.60
CA GLY A 43 -3.45 -12.55 -10.52
C GLY A 43 -4.83 -11.88 -10.58
N GLU A 44 -5.57 -12.19 -11.65
CA GLU A 44 -6.94 -11.71 -11.84
C GLU A 44 -7.82 -12.10 -10.63
N GLY A 45 -8.64 -11.15 -10.15
CA GLY A 45 -9.51 -11.34 -8.98
C GLY A 45 -8.89 -10.97 -7.63
N CYS A 46 -7.59 -10.68 -7.56
CA CYS A 46 -6.96 -10.18 -6.34
C CYS A 46 -7.26 -8.69 -6.12
N SER A 47 -7.36 -8.28 -4.86
CA SER A 47 -7.56 -6.89 -4.45
C SER A 47 -6.38 -6.37 -3.66
N ILE A 48 -6.10 -5.06 -3.77
CA ILE A 48 -5.01 -4.40 -3.03
C ILE A 48 -5.62 -3.57 -1.91
N GLU A 49 -5.36 -3.99 -0.69
CA GLU A 49 -5.79 -3.38 0.55
C GLU A 49 -4.61 -2.64 1.20
N ASN A 50 -4.90 -1.85 2.25
CA ASN A 50 -3.87 -1.13 3.00
C ASN A 50 -4.24 -1.01 4.47
N ASN A 51 -3.24 -0.92 5.35
CA ASN A 51 -3.46 -0.73 6.78
C ASN A 51 -3.36 0.73 7.23
N VAL A 52 -3.39 1.67 6.27
CA VAL A 52 -3.19 3.10 6.54
C VAL A 52 -4.55 3.75 6.72
N PRO A 53 -4.89 4.21 7.93
CA PRO A 53 -6.22 4.75 8.20
C PRO A 53 -6.45 6.10 7.50
N ASP A 54 -5.40 6.89 7.31
CA ASP A 54 -5.49 8.22 6.70
C ASP A 54 -4.17 8.57 5.98
N TRP A 55 -4.21 8.51 4.64
CA TRP A 55 -3.07 8.84 3.79
C TRP A 55 -2.75 10.34 3.79
N LEU A 56 -3.74 11.21 3.93
CA LEU A 56 -3.52 12.67 3.98
C LEU A 56 -2.71 13.03 5.22
N LYS A 57 -3.09 12.49 6.38
CA LYS A 57 -2.34 12.67 7.63
C LYS A 57 -0.95 12.05 7.55
N PHE A 58 -0.82 10.90 6.90
CA PHE A 58 0.46 10.22 6.70
C PHE A 58 1.47 11.07 5.91
N PHE A 59 1.02 11.76 4.85
CA PHE A 59 1.88 12.66 4.07
C PHE A 59 2.12 14.01 4.75
N ALA A 60 1.11 14.55 5.45
CA ALA A 60 1.25 15.79 6.21
C ALA A 60 2.33 15.69 7.30
N ASP A 61 2.40 14.57 8.04
CA ASP A 61 3.45 14.34 9.05
C ASP A 61 4.86 14.33 8.44
N ARG A 62 4.99 13.87 7.19
CA ARG A 62 6.29 13.82 6.48
C ARG A 62 6.70 15.16 5.90
N GLN A 63 5.77 15.92 5.32
CA GLN A 63 6.04 17.30 4.89
C GLN A 63 6.48 18.19 6.05
N SER A 64 5.97 17.97 7.27
CA SER A 64 6.38 18.73 8.45
C SER A 64 7.76 18.37 9.00
N ARG A 65 8.40 17.31 8.51
CA ARG A 65 9.76 16.88 8.91
C ARG A 65 10.85 17.32 7.93
N GLY A 66 10.48 17.90 6.79
CA GLY A 66 11.38 18.41 5.76
C GLY A 66 11.75 19.87 5.99
#